data_AF-A0A432W568-F1
#
_entry.id   AF-A0A432W568-F1
#
_cell.length_a   1.000
_cell.length_b   1.000
_cell.length_c   1.000
_cell.angle_alpha   90.00
_cell.angle_beta   90.00
_cell.angle_gamma   90.00
#
_symmetry.space_group_name_H-M   'P 1'
#
loop_
_entity.id
_entity.type
_entity.pdbx_description
1 polymer ?
#
loop_
_entity_poly.entity_id
_entity_poly.type
_entity_poly.pdbx_seq_one_letter_code
_entity_poly.pdbx_strand_id
1 'polypeptide(L)' 'MSPGPLQPQLETLLQQHLQVQSVVWLAATEHHWPSRYQLQANDWDSILERLLEPYQLRVLLHANHTAVVDYLPQLGGGW' A
#
# COMPACT_ATOMS: atom_id res chain seq x y z
N MET A 1 12.64 8.95 17.01
CA MET A 1 11.40 8.13 17.03
C MET A 1 11.50 7.18 15.85
N SER A 2 11.43 5.87 16.07
CA SER A 2 11.43 4.92 14.96
C SER A 2 10.13 5.05 14.18
N PRO A 3 10.16 5.00 12.83
CA PRO A 3 8.92 5.00 12.05
C PRO A 3 8.07 3.78 12.40
N GLY A 4 6.74 3.95 12.41
CA GLY A 4 5.81 2.87 12.70
C GLY A 4 5.77 1.82 11.57
N PRO A 5 5.30 0.59 11.85
CA PRO A 5 5.18 -0.48 10.86
C PRO A 5 4.19 -0.10 9.74
N LEU A 6 4.54 -0.44 8.49
CA LEU A 6 3.76 -0.11 7.29
C LEU A 6 2.42 -0.83 7.27
N GLN A 7 2.46 -2.16 7.45
CA GLN A 7 1.30 -3.03 7.33
C GLN A 7 0.07 -2.57 8.14
N PRO A 8 0.12 -2.48 9.48
CA PRO A 8 -1.08 -2.19 10.27
C PRO A 8 -1.63 -0.79 9.99
N GLN A 9 -0.77 0.16 9.59
CA GLN A 9 -1.19 1.51 9.24
C GLN A 9 -1.83 1.55 7.84
N LEU A 10 -1.29 0.82 6.86
CA LEU A 10 -1.89 0.70 5.54
C LEU A 10 -3.25 0.00 5.62
N GLU A 11 -3.36 -1.11 6.36
CA GLU A 11 -4.62 -1.80 6.60
C GLU A 11 -5.68 -0.87 7.20
N THR A 12 -5.29 -0.08 8.21
CA THR A 12 -6.18 0.91 8.84
C THR A 12 -6.70 1.92 7.81
N LEU A 13 -5.82 2.46 6.95
CA LEU A 13 -6.22 3.41 5.91
C LEU A 13 -7.18 2.80 4.89
N LEU A 14 -6.88 1.59 4.41
CA LEU A 14 -7.72 0.87 3.44
C LEU A 14 -9.12 0.60 4.02
N GLN A 15 -9.20 0.19 5.29
CA GLN A 15 -10.46 -0.08 5.95
C GLN A 15 -11.27 1.19 6.23
N GLN A 16 -10.63 2.23 6.75
CA GLN A 16 -11.32 3.46 7.17
C GLN A 16 -11.76 4.34 5.99
N HIS A 17 -10.96 4.42 4.93
CA HIS A 17 -11.20 5.37 3.85
C HIS A 17 -11.68 4.74 2.55
N LEU A 18 -11.37 3.46 2.32
CA LEU A 18 -11.66 2.76 1.07
C LEU A 18 -12.64 1.59 1.25
N GLN A 19 -13.24 1.45 2.45
CA GLN A 19 -14.24 0.43 2.77
C GLN A 19 -13.79 -1.01 2.47
N VAL A 20 -12.49 -1.26 2.57
CA VAL A 20 -11.91 -2.59 2.43
C VAL A 20 -12.24 -3.41 3.68
N GLN A 21 -12.69 -4.64 3.51
CA GLN A 21 -13.03 -5.55 4.61
C GLN A 21 -11.92 -6.58 4.87
N SER A 22 -11.13 -6.90 3.86
CA SER A 22 -10.03 -7.87 3.95
C SER A 22 -8.83 -7.41 3.14
N VAL A 23 -7.62 -7.59 3.69
CA VAL A 23 -6.36 -7.26 3.04
C VAL A 23 -5.52 -8.52 2.92
N VAL A 24 -5.16 -8.88 1.69
CA VAL A 24 -4.28 -10.00 1.39
C VAL A 24 -2.89 -9.47 1.09
N TRP A 25 -1.90 -9.88 1.89
CA TRP A 25 -0.51 -9.49 1.71
C TRP A 25 0.25 -10.58 0.95
N LEU A 26 0.75 -10.22 -0.23
CA LEU A 26 1.67 -11.02 -1.02
C LEU A 26 3.12 -10.50 -0.95
N ALA A 27 3.32 -9.35 -0.30
CA ALA A 27 4.62 -8.73 -0.06
C ALA A 27 5.14 -8.99 1.37
N ALA A 28 6.43 -8.74 1.59
CA ALA A 28 7.03 -8.82 2.92
C ALA A 28 6.42 -7.80 3.88
N THR A 29 6.36 -8.13 5.16
CA THR A 29 5.63 -7.35 6.18
C THR A 29 6.54 -6.52 7.08
N GLU A 30 7.86 -6.70 7.00
CA GLU A 30 8.87 -5.95 7.78
C GLU A 30 9.08 -4.48 7.33
N HIS A 31 8.26 -3.95 6.43
CA HIS A 31 8.36 -2.57 5.98
C HIS A 31 7.91 -1.57 7.06
N HIS A 32 8.62 -0.46 7.17
CA HIS A 32 8.34 0.64 8.11
C HIS A 32 8.08 1.91 7.34
N TRP A 33 7.17 2.77 7.82
CA TRP A 33 6.81 4.03 7.17
C TRP A 33 8.03 4.92 6.89
N PRO A 34 7.97 5.77 5.85
CA PRO A 34 9.03 6.72 5.60
C PRO A 34 9.02 7.78 6.70
N SER A 35 10.19 8.19 7.18
CA SER A 35 10.32 9.12 8.31
C SER A 35 9.90 10.57 8.01
N ARG A 36 9.71 10.92 6.73
CA ARG A 36 9.19 12.22 6.27
C ARG A 36 7.99 11.98 5.37
N TYR A 37 6.81 12.38 5.82
CA TYR A 37 5.58 12.19 5.06
C TYR A 37 4.73 13.46 5.03
N GLN A 38 4.50 13.99 3.83
CA GLN A 38 3.49 15.01 3.57
C GLN A 38 2.73 14.56 2.32
N LEU A 39 1.59 13.90 2.55
CA LEU A 39 0.71 13.43 1.49
C LEU A 39 -0.16 14.59 1.01
N GLN A 40 0.07 15.05 -0.20
CA GLN A 40 -0.82 15.96 -0.90
C GLN A 40 -1.08 15.40 -2.28
N ALA A 41 -2.29 14.88 -2.50
CA ALA A 41 -2.77 14.53 -3.82
C ALA A 41 -4.29 14.75 -3.89
N ASN A 42 -4.83 14.77 -5.11
CA ASN A 42 -6.22 15.11 -5.35
C ASN A 42 -7.17 13.91 -5.22
N ASP A 43 -6.61 12.70 -5.10
CA ASP A 43 -7.34 11.43 -5.09
C ASP A 43 -6.56 10.37 -4.29
N TRP A 44 -7.28 9.31 -3.90
CA TRP A 44 -6.74 8.21 -3.10
C TRP A 44 -5.72 7.36 -3.84
N ASP A 45 -5.88 7.19 -5.15
CA ASP A 45 -4.98 6.36 -5.96
C ASP A 45 -3.58 6.98 -5.94
N SER A 46 -3.49 8.29 -6.14
CA SER A 46 -2.25 9.06 -6.07
C SER A 46 -1.63 9.08 -4.67
N ILE A 47 -2.46 9.06 -3.61
CA ILE A 47 -1.98 8.94 -2.23
C ILE A 47 -1.30 7.58 -2.03
N LEU A 48 -1.99 6.50 -2.44
CA LEU A 48 -1.49 5.13 -2.27
C LEU A 48 -0.23 4.90 -3.09
N GLU A 49 -0.18 5.38 -4.34
CA GLU A 49 1.00 5.28 -5.18
C GLU A 49 2.22 5.92 -4.52
N ARG A 50 2.10 7.17 -4.05
CA ARG A 50 3.21 7.87 -3.36
C ARG A 50 3.60 7.23 -2.03
N LEU A 51 2.65 6.61 -1.34
CA LEU A 51 2.90 5.88 -0.08
C LEU A 51 3.70 4.62 -0.30
N LEU A 52 3.42 3.93 -1.39
CA LEU A 52 3.89 2.58 -1.63
C LEU A 52 5.10 2.51 -2.57
N GLU A 53 5.34 3.56 -3.36
CA GLU A 53 6.49 3.69 -4.26
C GLU A 53 7.84 3.39 -3.57
N PRO A 54 8.15 3.90 -2.36
CA PRO A 54 9.45 3.63 -1.71
C PRO A 54 9.70 2.15 -1.41
N TYR A 55 8.65 1.34 -1.38
CA TYR A 55 8.69 -0.10 -1.08
C TYR A 55 8.51 -0.94 -2.34
N GLN A 56 8.33 -0.31 -3.50
CA GLN A 56 7.92 -0.96 -4.75
C GLN A 56 6.65 -1.79 -4.57
N LEU A 57 5.70 -1.29 -3.77
CA LEU A 57 4.42 -1.94 -3.53
C LEU A 57 3.29 -1.26 -4.31
N ARG A 58 2.20 -1.99 -4.50
CA ARG A 58 0.90 -1.44 -4.94
C ARG A 58 -0.24 -2.07 -4.16
N VAL A 59 -1.42 -1.45 -4.26
CA VAL A 59 -2.68 -1.99 -3.76
C VAL A 59 -3.62 -2.20 -4.94
N LEU A 60 -4.18 -3.40 -5.06
CA LEU A 60 -5.24 -3.72 -5.99
C LEU A 60 -6.57 -3.83 -5.23
N LEU A 61 -7.54 -2.99 -5.57
CA LEU A 61 -8.88 -3.01 -4.98
C LEU A 61 -9.82 -3.87 -5.85
N HIS A 62 -10.52 -4.80 -5.21
CA HIS A 62 -11.49 -5.67 -5.86
C HIS A 62 -12.93 -5.31 -5.47
N ALA A 63 -13.88 -5.61 -6.35
CA ALA A 63 -15.30 -5.32 -6.16
C ALA A 63 -15.93 -6.00 -4.92
N ASN A 64 -15.29 -7.04 -4.38
CA ASN A 64 -15.71 -7.75 -3.17
C ASN A 64 -15.17 -7.12 -1.88
N HIS A 65 -14.76 -5.85 -1.90
CA HIS A 65 -14.14 -5.15 -0.76
C HIS A 65 -12.86 -5.81 -0.26
N THR A 66 -12.13 -6.51 -1.13
CA THR A 66 -10.80 -7.05 -0.83
C THR A 66 -9.73 -6.16 -1.45
N ALA A 67 -8.67 -5.90 -0.68
CA ALA A 67 -7.44 -5.33 -1.20
C ALA A 67 -6.35 -6.41 -1.26
N VAL A 68 -5.57 -6.41 -2.35
CA VAL A 68 -4.33 -7.20 -2.46
C VAL A 68 -3.16 -6.24 -2.44
N VAL A 69 -2.20 -6.49 -1.55
CA VAL A 69 -0.93 -5.74 -1.48
C VAL A 69 0.17 -6.65 -2.01
N ASP A 70 0.78 -6.26 -3.12
CA ASP A 70 1.86 -6.99 -3.77
C ASP A 70 2.98 -6.05 -4.24
N TYR A 71 4.08 -6.64 -4.70
CA TYR A 71 5.14 -5.87 -5.35
C TYR A 71 4.68 -5.39 -6.73
N LEU A 72 5.15 -4.20 -7.12
CA LEU A 72 5.04 -3.74 -8.48
C LEU A 72 5.58 -4.82 -9.43
N PRO A 73 4.86 -5.15 -10.51
CA PRO A 73 5.33 -6.14 -11.45
C PRO A 73 6.66 -5.67 -12.03
N GLN A 74 7.70 -6.49 -11.91
CA GLN A 74 8.97 -6.20 -12.56
C GLN A 74 8.70 -6.14 -14.07
N LEU A 75 8.85 -4.96 -14.67
CA LEU A 75 8.90 -4.79 -16.11
C LEU A 75 10.23 -5.40 -16.60
N GLY A 76 10.30 -6.73 -16.71
CA GLY A 76 11.49 -7.43 -17.16
C GLY A 76 11.53 -8.90 -16.75
N GLY A 77 10.89 -9.75 -17.56
CA GLY A 77 10.94 -11.19 -17.38
C GLY A 77 10.25 -11.94 -18.52
N GLY A 78 10.43 -11.47 -19.75
CA GLY A 78 10.02 -12.19 -20.94
C GLY A 78 11.15 -13.12 -21.40
N TRP A 79 10.86 -14.42 -21.38
CA TRP A 79 11.44 -15.56 -22.13
C TRP A 79 12.97 -15.70 -22.19
#